data_AF-A0AA39KA73-F1
#
_entry.id   AF-A0AA39KA73-F1
#
_cell.length_a   1.000
_cell.length_b   1.000
_cell.length_c   1.000
_cell.angle_alpha   90.00
_cell.angle_beta   90.00
_cell.angle_gamma   90.00
#
_symmetry.space_group_name_H-M   'P 1'
#
loop_
_entity.id
_entity.type
_entity.pdbx_description
1 polymer ?
#
loop_
_entity_poly.entity_id
_entity_poly.type
_entity_poly.pdbx_seq_one_letter_code
_entity_poly.pdbx_strand_id
1 'polypeptide(L)'
;MTLQRRYGKSFATLIPLSIPPDVHVDLSNIRPSIVKSIPPADLDGFLRDLWQLNCRNLIPFLCLQQDWEVESVPCVGFRPPPLTSLDTVTLYLQPKHLVDWLVLSMNQSPVRRVVVCDSMSVLAQLTLPHLRTLDLQNGSISTNDLYKFLLRTSIENILISDAKLMASTENIHIQPLPRLSYIAAPPDVLTLFSPQLLAAVRSIRLQADPSSMDATQCVHNHQQAFLFISQLPNVHSLSACLGELVSTGALWADFAFPNSYERAEQRLVNITELSINDLVSIPAPQIAEAVARFPNVRNLFMLVPYSWPCLEEIATACPSLIKICTMGKRYDCMFRSRN
;
A
#
# COMPACT_ATOMS: atom_id res chain seq x y z
N MET A 1 16.99 15.72 -11.96
CA MET A 1 16.83 16.58 -13.14
C MET A 1 15.52 16.17 -13.81
N THR A 2 14.46 16.96 -13.69
CA THR A 2 13.15 16.61 -14.25
C THR A 2 13.14 16.97 -15.74
N LEU A 3 13.34 15.98 -16.60
CA LEU A 3 13.27 16.16 -18.06
C LEU A 3 11.81 16.20 -18.50
N GLN A 4 11.17 17.36 -18.37
CA GLN A 4 9.91 17.63 -19.06
C GLN A 4 10.19 17.95 -20.52
N ARG A 5 9.99 16.98 -21.41
CA ARG A 5 10.06 17.20 -22.85
C ARG A 5 8.68 17.50 -23.41
N ARG A 6 8.56 18.59 -24.18
CA ARG A 6 7.48 18.75 -25.18
C ARG A 6 7.90 17.97 -26.44
N TYR A 7 7.03 17.09 -26.92
CA TYR A 7 7.20 16.21 -28.08
C TYR A 7 7.82 16.90 -29.31
N GLY A 8 8.75 16.23 -30.02
CA GLY A 8 9.16 16.61 -31.38
C GLY A 8 10.67 16.74 -31.69
N LYS A 9 11.59 16.46 -30.76
CA LYS A 9 13.02 16.32 -31.07
C LYS A 9 13.48 14.94 -30.60
N SER A 10 14.52 14.34 -31.19
CA SER A 10 15.15 13.08 -30.72
C SER A 10 16.16 13.37 -29.62
N PHE A 11 16.41 12.46 -28.67
CA PHE A 11 17.49 12.61 -27.66
C PHE A 11 18.91 12.48 -28.25
N ALA A 12 19.05 12.32 -29.58
CA ALA A 12 20.29 12.08 -30.32
C ALA A 12 21.46 13.08 -30.15
N THR A 13 21.37 14.07 -29.26
CA THR A 13 22.47 15.00 -28.93
C THR A 13 22.90 14.95 -27.46
N LEU A 14 22.51 13.91 -26.70
CA LEU A 14 23.08 13.70 -25.38
C LEU A 14 24.48 13.07 -25.50
N ILE A 15 25.48 13.90 -25.23
CA ILE A 15 26.87 13.50 -24.99
C ILE A 15 26.86 12.29 -24.05
N PRO A 16 27.63 11.22 -24.33
CA PRO A 16 27.74 10.08 -23.42
C PRO A 16 28.26 10.57 -22.08
N LEU A 17 27.36 10.73 -21.12
CA LEU A 17 27.70 11.07 -19.75
C LEU A 17 28.42 9.85 -19.16
N SER A 18 29.60 10.08 -18.56
CA SER A 18 30.39 9.06 -17.88
C SER A 18 29.65 8.40 -16.71
N ILE A 19 28.56 9.01 -16.26
CA ILE A 19 27.62 8.48 -15.29
C ILE A 19 26.23 8.69 -15.89
N PRO A 20 25.49 7.62 -16.24
CA PRO A 20 24.16 7.77 -16.81
C PRO A 20 23.27 8.50 -15.79
N PRO A 21 22.55 9.55 -16.22
CA PRO A 21 21.72 10.34 -15.31
C PRO A 21 20.64 9.45 -14.68
N ASP A 22 20.34 9.68 -13.40
CA ASP A 22 19.17 9.07 -12.77
C ASP A 22 17.91 9.72 -13.35
N VAL A 23 17.38 9.10 -14.42
CA VAL A 23 16.21 9.60 -15.13
C VAL A 23 14.95 9.01 -14.52
N HIS A 24 14.12 9.90 -13.98
CA HIS A 24 12.75 9.62 -13.61
C HIS A 24 11.82 10.06 -14.74
N VAL A 25 10.99 9.13 -15.22
CA VAL A 25 10.05 9.36 -16.31
C VAL A 25 8.64 9.20 -15.77
N ASP A 26 7.90 10.30 -15.75
CA ASP A 26 6.50 10.32 -15.38
C ASP A 26 5.62 10.68 -16.58
N LEU A 27 4.86 9.69 -17.04
CA LEU A 27 3.95 9.76 -18.18
C LEU A 27 2.48 9.81 -17.73
N SER A 28 2.20 9.78 -16.41
CA SER A 28 0.84 9.75 -15.87
C SER A 28 0.00 10.96 -16.28
N ASN A 29 0.65 12.10 -16.51
CA ASN A 29 0.00 13.37 -16.89
C ASN A 29 -0.29 13.49 -18.39
N ILE A 30 0.12 12.53 -19.21
CA ILE A 30 -0.09 12.59 -20.66
C ILE A 30 -1.50 12.08 -20.95
N ARG A 31 -2.34 12.96 -21.50
CA ARG A 31 -3.74 12.63 -21.82
C ARG A 31 -3.80 11.41 -22.75
N PRO A 32 -4.71 10.43 -22.50
CA PRO A 32 -4.87 9.26 -23.38
C PRO A 32 -5.07 9.62 -24.85
N SER A 33 -5.79 10.71 -25.14
CA SER A 33 -6.02 11.20 -26.49
C SER A 33 -4.74 11.62 -27.22
N ILE A 34 -3.75 12.11 -26.49
CA ILE A 34 -2.43 12.44 -27.04
C ILE A 34 -1.69 11.15 -27.37
N VAL A 35 -1.72 10.15 -26.48
CA VAL A 35 -1.07 8.84 -26.71
C VAL A 35 -1.66 8.14 -27.94
N LYS A 36 -2.99 8.18 -28.13
CA LYS A 36 -3.68 7.67 -29.34
C LYS A 36 -3.14 8.27 -30.64
N SER A 37 -2.71 9.52 -30.59
CA SER A 37 -2.22 10.24 -31.77
C SER A 37 -0.74 10.03 -32.07
N ILE A 38 0.01 9.35 -31.17
CA ILE A 38 1.43 9.09 -31.36
C ILE A 38 1.59 7.93 -32.37
N PRO A 39 2.26 8.16 -33.52
CA PRO A 39 2.61 7.08 -34.44
C PRO A 39 3.43 6.00 -33.71
N PRO A 40 3.18 4.70 -33.97
CA PRO A 40 3.92 3.61 -33.31
C PRO A 40 5.45 3.73 -33.39
N ALA A 41 5.96 4.26 -34.49
CA ALA A 41 7.39 4.50 -34.71
C ALA A 41 7.97 5.57 -33.76
N ASP A 42 7.20 6.62 -33.46
CA ASP A 42 7.62 7.68 -32.54
C ASP A 42 7.62 7.19 -31.09
N LEU A 43 6.67 6.33 -30.74
CA LEU A 43 6.65 5.67 -29.42
C LEU A 43 7.83 4.69 -29.28
N ASP A 44 8.11 3.87 -30.29
CA ASP A 44 9.28 2.97 -30.28
C ASP A 44 10.60 3.76 -30.17
N GLY A 45 10.74 4.85 -30.94
CA GLY A 45 11.89 5.76 -30.85
C GLY A 45 12.05 6.39 -29.46
N PHE A 46 10.96 6.86 -28.86
CA PHE A 46 10.96 7.37 -27.49
C PHE A 46 11.42 6.33 -26.47
N LEU A 47 10.92 5.09 -26.57
CA LEU A 47 11.30 4.01 -25.66
C LEU A 47 12.76 3.56 -25.84
N ARG A 48 13.29 3.59 -27.07
CA ARG A 48 14.73 3.41 -27.33
C ARG A 48 15.57 4.51 -26.69
N ASP A 49 15.14 5.76 -26.79
CA ASP A 49 15.82 6.88 -26.14
C ASP A 49 15.82 6.68 -24.60
N LEU A 50 14.70 6.26 -24.01
CA LEU A 50 14.63 5.95 -22.56
C LEU A 50 15.60 4.83 -22.14
N TRP A 51 15.75 3.81 -22.98
CA TRP A 51 16.71 2.73 -22.75
C TRP A 51 18.15 3.25 -22.72
N GLN A 52 18.53 4.13 -23.65
CA GLN A 52 19.86 4.76 -23.67
C GLN A 52 20.13 5.62 -22.42
N LEU A 53 19.06 6.14 -21.80
CA LEU A 53 19.12 6.99 -20.62
C LEU A 53 19.21 6.22 -19.30
N ASN A 54 19.22 4.89 -19.32
CA ASN A 54 19.32 4.05 -18.12
C ASN A 54 18.24 4.38 -17.06
N CYS A 55 17.00 4.54 -17.52
CA CYS A 55 15.85 4.92 -16.69
C CYS A 55 15.68 3.97 -15.48
N ARG A 56 15.64 4.55 -14.27
CA ARG A 56 15.45 3.79 -13.01
C ARG A 56 14.02 3.81 -12.50
N ASN A 57 13.29 4.90 -12.75
CA ASN A 57 11.95 5.09 -12.20
C ASN A 57 10.98 5.40 -13.33
N LEU A 58 9.99 4.54 -13.52
CA LEU A 58 9.02 4.66 -14.60
C LEU A 58 7.59 4.67 -14.08
N ILE A 59 6.89 5.77 -14.34
CA ILE A 59 5.44 5.88 -14.19
C ILE A 59 4.87 5.96 -15.62
N PRO A 60 4.32 4.86 -16.17
CA PRO A 60 3.75 4.82 -17.52
C PRO A 60 2.44 5.61 -17.58
N PHE A 61 1.92 5.76 -18.80
CA PHE A 61 0.74 6.57 -19.11
C PHE A 61 -0.47 6.19 -18.25
N LEU A 62 -1.32 7.15 -17.87
CA LEU A 62 -2.60 6.82 -17.26
C LEU A 62 -3.63 6.63 -18.39
N CYS A 63 -4.03 5.39 -18.72
CA CYS A 63 -5.17 5.16 -19.62
C CYS A 63 -6.47 5.08 -18.81
N LEU A 64 -7.19 6.19 -18.74
CA LEU A 64 -8.54 6.20 -18.17
C LEU A 64 -9.51 5.42 -19.07
N GLN A 65 -10.33 4.59 -18.42
CA GLN A 65 -10.96 3.37 -18.93
C GLN A 65 -12.14 3.55 -19.91
N GLN A 66 -12.39 4.70 -20.55
CA GLN A 66 -13.68 4.92 -21.24
C GLN A 66 -13.70 4.80 -22.76
N ASP A 67 -12.61 5.02 -23.50
CA ASP A 67 -12.68 5.06 -24.97
C ASP A 67 -11.63 4.21 -25.69
N TRP A 68 -10.89 3.37 -24.99
CA TRP A 68 -9.97 2.44 -25.62
C TRP A 68 -10.63 1.07 -25.66
N GLU A 69 -11.59 0.88 -26.56
CA GLU A 69 -11.80 -0.47 -27.09
C GLU A 69 -10.42 -0.91 -27.58
N VAL A 70 -9.82 -1.87 -26.87
CA VAL A 70 -8.54 -2.47 -27.22
C VAL A 70 -8.79 -3.35 -28.44
N GLU A 71 -9.21 -2.75 -29.55
CA GLU A 71 -8.90 -3.29 -30.85
C GLU A 71 -7.38 -3.26 -30.95
N SER A 72 -6.84 -4.46 -30.77
CA SER A 72 -5.48 -4.85 -31.01
C SER A 72 -5.09 -4.48 -32.44
N VAL A 73 -4.85 -3.21 -32.73
CA VAL A 73 -4.14 -2.86 -33.94
C VAL A 73 -2.74 -3.43 -33.75
N PRO A 74 -2.33 -4.46 -34.52
CA PRO A 74 -1.00 -5.01 -34.39
C PRO A 74 -0.02 -3.90 -34.76
N CYS A 75 0.70 -3.38 -33.77
CA CYS A 75 1.86 -2.51 -34.03
C CYS A 75 2.98 -3.39 -34.59
N VAL A 76 2.92 -3.64 -35.89
CA VAL A 76 4.01 -4.28 -36.64
C VAL A 76 5.26 -3.42 -36.43
N GLY A 77 6.24 -3.95 -35.70
CA GLY A 77 7.53 -3.28 -35.45
C GLY A 77 7.74 -2.71 -34.04
N PHE A 78 6.76 -2.77 -33.14
CA PHE A 78 6.97 -2.36 -31.74
C PHE A 78 7.85 -3.40 -31.01
N ARG A 79 9.17 -3.16 -31.03
CA ARG A 79 10.18 -3.99 -30.36
C ARG A 79 11.29 -3.09 -29.79
N PRO A 80 10.95 -2.23 -28.82
CA PRO A 80 11.97 -1.49 -28.12
C PRO A 80 12.80 -2.44 -27.25
N PRO A 81 14.10 -2.17 -27.04
CA PRO A 81 14.91 -2.94 -26.11
C PRO A 81 14.33 -2.87 -24.69
N PRO A 82 14.40 -3.95 -23.90
CA PRO A 82 13.93 -3.93 -22.51
C PRO A 82 14.80 -3.03 -21.65
N LEU A 83 14.19 -2.30 -20.72
CA LEU A 83 14.92 -1.58 -19.67
C LEU A 83 15.50 -2.60 -18.69
N THR A 84 16.74 -2.39 -18.23
CA THR A 84 17.48 -3.32 -17.36
C THR A 84 17.87 -2.71 -16.02
N SER A 85 17.44 -1.48 -15.74
CA SER A 85 17.83 -0.69 -14.58
C SER A 85 16.65 -0.13 -13.78
N LEU A 86 15.42 -0.59 -14.06
CA LEU A 86 14.24 -0.19 -13.30
C LEU A 86 14.35 -0.61 -11.83
N ASP A 87 14.03 0.32 -10.93
CA ASP A 87 13.99 0.15 -9.49
C ASP A 87 12.55 0.28 -8.96
N THR A 88 11.83 1.32 -9.40
CA THR A 88 10.42 1.55 -9.06
C THR A 88 9.56 1.67 -10.31
N VAL A 89 8.45 0.92 -10.34
CA VAL A 89 7.50 0.92 -11.46
C VAL A 89 6.07 1.03 -10.95
N THR A 90 5.30 1.94 -11.54
CA THR A 90 3.83 1.96 -11.40
C THR A 90 3.22 1.31 -12.64
N LEU A 91 2.21 0.47 -12.52
CA LEU A 91 1.54 -0.18 -13.63
C LEU A 91 0.09 0.28 -13.65
N TYR A 92 -0.30 1.00 -14.69
CA TYR A 92 -1.70 1.31 -14.98
C TYR A 92 -2.23 0.38 -16.06
N LEU A 93 -3.54 0.43 -16.33
CA LEU A 93 -4.09 -0.19 -17.54
C LEU A 93 -3.35 0.32 -18.78
N GLN A 94 -2.75 -0.56 -19.58
CA GLN A 94 -2.03 -0.22 -20.81
C GLN A 94 -2.46 -1.12 -21.98
N PRO A 95 -2.21 -0.71 -23.24
CA PRO A 95 -2.27 -1.60 -24.38
C PRO A 95 -1.37 -2.83 -24.19
N LYS A 96 -1.83 -4.00 -24.67
CA LYS A 96 -1.15 -5.30 -24.45
C LYS A 96 0.34 -5.29 -24.82
N HIS A 97 0.71 -4.74 -25.99
CA HIS A 97 2.11 -4.72 -26.43
C HIS A 97 3.02 -3.91 -25.49
N LEU A 98 2.50 -2.85 -24.87
CA LEU A 98 3.24 -2.05 -23.89
C LEU A 98 3.34 -2.77 -22.55
N VAL A 99 2.27 -3.47 -22.12
CA VAL A 99 2.32 -4.37 -20.96
C VAL A 99 3.38 -5.45 -21.15
N ASP A 100 3.40 -6.12 -22.30
CA ASP A 100 4.35 -7.20 -22.59
C ASP A 100 5.80 -6.67 -22.55
N TRP A 101 6.07 -5.49 -23.12
CA TRP A 101 7.40 -4.85 -23.05
C TRP A 101 7.76 -4.40 -21.63
N LEU A 102 6.81 -3.85 -20.85
CA LEU A 102 7.02 -3.47 -19.46
C LEU A 102 7.33 -4.69 -18.60
N VAL A 103 6.58 -5.78 -18.75
CA VAL A 103 6.82 -7.06 -18.06
C VAL A 103 8.23 -7.57 -18.37
N LEU A 104 8.62 -7.58 -19.64
CA LEU A 104 9.97 -7.99 -20.03
C LEU A 104 11.05 -7.10 -19.39
N SER A 105 10.85 -5.79 -19.41
CA SER A 105 11.78 -4.81 -18.82
C SER A 105 11.89 -4.98 -17.29
N MET A 106 10.77 -5.17 -16.61
CA MET A 106 10.73 -5.38 -15.16
C MET A 106 11.43 -6.67 -14.76
N ASN A 107 11.20 -7.76 -15.49
CA ASN A 107 11.84 -9.06 -15.23
C ASN A 107 13.36 -9.04 -15.48
N GLN A 108 13.86 -8.09 -16.29
CA GLN A 108 15.29 -7.89 -16.55
C GLN A 108 15.92 -6.78 -15.70
N SER A 109 15.15 -6.16 -14.81
CA SER A 109 15.57 -5.05 -13.97
C SER A 109 15.56 -5.42 -12.49
N PRO A 110 16.39 -4.78 -11.64
CA PRO A 110 16.43 -5.03 -10.20
C PRO A 110 15.28 -4.31 -9.46
N VAL A 111 14.04 -4.49 -9.90
CA VAL A 111 12.87 -3.78 -9.38
C VAL A 111 12.66 -4.08 -7.90
N ARG A 112 12.62 -3.02 -7.07
CA ARG A 112 12.43 -3.07 -5.61
C ARG A 112 11.03 -2.67 -5.19
N ARG A 113 10.34 -1.85 -5.98
CA ARG A 113 8.97 -1.42 -5.71
C ARG A 113 8.09 -1.51 -6.94
N VAL A 114 6.91 -2.08 -6.77
CA VAL A 114 5.86 -2.09 -7.80
C VAL A 114 4.57 -1.55 -7.22
N VAL A 115 3.94 -0.62 -7.93
CA VAL A 115 2.57 -0.19 -7.72
C VAL A 115 1.73 -0.74 -8.87
N VAL A 116 0.65 -1.46 -8.61
CA VAL A 116 -0.25 -2.00 -9.64
C VAL A 116 -1.63 -1.38 -9.47
N CYS A 117 -2.07 -0.68 -10.50
CA CYS A 117 -3.36 -0.04 -10.63
C CYS A 117 -4.18 -0.79 -11.70
N ASP A 118 -5.45 -1.08 -11.42
CA ASP A 118 -6.49 -1.62 -12.31
C ASP A 118 -6.32 -3.09 -12.71
N SER A 119 -5.18 -3.47 -13.30
CA SER A 119 -4.97 -4.81 -13.88
C SER A 119 -3.93 -5.63 -13.12
N MET A 120 -4.39 -6.34 -12.08
CA MET A 120 -3.51 -7.19 -11.26
C MET A 120 -3.13 -8.52 -11.92
N SER A 121 -3.76 -8.87 -13.04
CA SER A 121 -3.43 -10.07 -13.83
C SER A 121 -1.98 -10.11 -14.32
N VAL A 122 -1.34 -8.94 -14.46
CA VAL A 122 0.07 -8.81 -14.84
C VAL A 122 1.02 -9.47 -13.85
N LEU A 123 0.63 -9.57 -12.56
CA LEU A 123 1.46 -10.17 -11.52
C LEU A 123 1.79 -11.65 -11.79
N ALA A 124 0.93 -12.37 -12.51
CA ALA A 124 1.21 -13.76 -12.90
C ALA A 124 2.48 -13.88 -13.76
N GLN A 125 2.77 -12.87 -14.59
CA GLN A 125 3.85 -12.86 -15.58
C GLN A 125 5.18 -12.29 -15.02
N LEU A 126 5.13 -11.69 -13.84
CA LEU A 126 6.28 -11.02 -13.23
C LEU A 126 7.11 -11.99 -12.38
N THR A 127 8.43 -11.90 -12.53
CA THR A 127 9.44 -12.58 -11.73
C THR A 127 10.40 -11.53 -11.18
N LEU A 128 10.08 -11.02 -9.99
CA LEU A 128 10.78 -9.89 -9.38
C LEU A 128 11.53 -10.33 -8.10
N PRO A 129 12.70 -10.98 -8.23
CA PRO A 129 13.41 -11.56 -7.09
C PRO A 129 13.88 -10.51 -6.06
N HIS A 130 14.05 -9.26 -6.49
CA HIS A 130 14.49 -8.14 -5.66
C HIS A 130 13.36 -7.27 -5.12
N LEU A 131 12.10 -7.63 -5.40
CA LEU A 131 10.94 -6.87 -4.95
C LEU A 131 10.87 -6.85 -3.42
N ARG A 132 10.77 -5.66 -2.85
CA ARG A 132 10.59 -5.42 -1.41
C ARG A 132 9.24 -4.83 -1.08
N THR A 133 8.67 -4.01 -1.97
CA THR A 133 7.41 -3.31 -1.73
C THR A 133 6.44 -3.55 -2.87
N LEU A 134 5.24 -4.04 -2.55
CA LEU A 134 4.12 -4.21 -3.47
C LEU A 134 2.99 -3.31 -3.00
N ASP A 135 2.45 -2.51 -3.90
CA ASP A 135 1.34 -1.60 -3.67
C ASP A 135 0.23 -1.96 -4.67
N LEU A 136 -0.90 -2.42 -4.18
CA LEU A 136 -2.04 -2.87 -4.97
C LEU A 136 -3.13 -1.82 -4.83
N GLN A 137 -3.47 -1.18 -5.94
CA GLN A 137 -4.44 -0.09 -6.00
C GLN A 137 -5.54 -0.44 -6.98
N ASN A 138 -6.79 -0.12 -6.65
CA ASN A 138 -7.94 -0.14 -7.58
C ASN A 138 -7.95 -1.36 -8.50
N GLY A 139 -8.47 -2.51 -8.11
CA GLY A 139 -8.44 -3.67 -9.01
C GLY A 139 -8.94 -4.94 -8.36
N SER A 140 -8.80 -6.07 -9.05
CA SER A 140 -9.14 -7.37 -8.47
C SER A 140 -8.09 -8.43 -8.75
N ILE A 141 -7.80 -9.24 -7.74
CA ILE A 141 -6.92 -10.41 -7.85
C ILE A 141 -7.44 -11.52 -6.95
N SER A 142 -7.29 -12.78 -7.36
CA SER A 142 -7.56 -13.89 -6.45
C SER A 142 -6.47 -13.96 -5.38
N THR A 143 -6.86 -14.31 -4.16
CA THR A 143 -5.92 -14.56 -3.05
C THR A 143 -4.84 -15.60 -3.44
N ASN A 144 -5.19 -16.59 -4.26
CA ASN A 144 -4.26 -17.59 -4.80
C ASN A 144 -3.21 -16.99 -5.74
N ASP A 145 -3.63 -16.18 -6.71
CA ASP A 145 -2.71 -15.59 -7.68
C ASP A 145 -1.75 -14.60 -6.99
N LEU A 146 -2.28 -13.82 -6.04
CA LEU A 146 -1.46 -12.97 -5.19
C LEU A 146 -0.44 -13.81 -4.41
N TYR A 147 -0.87 -14.90 -3.78
CA TYR A 147 0.02 -15.78 -3.02
C TYR A 147 1.11 -16.41 -3.90
N LYS A 148 0.76 -16.97 -5.07
CA LYS A 148 1.71 -17.51 -6.05
C LYS A 148 2.72 -16.46 -6.51
N PHE A 149 2.30 -15.20 -6.63
CA PHE A 149 3.20 -14.10 -6.91
C PHE A 149 4.15 -13.84 -5.73
N LEU A 150 3.62 -13.67 -4.51
CA LEU A 150 4.41 -13.34 -3.32
C LEU A 150 5.49 -14.39 -3.01
N LEU A 151 5.21 -15.68 -3.19
CA LEU A 151 6.17 -16.77 -2.99
C LEU A 151 7.43 -16.68 -3.86
N ARG A 152 7.35 -15.99 -5.01
CA ARG A 152 8.45 -15.83 -5.96
C ARG A 152 9.29 -14.59 -5.68
N THR A 153 9.02 -13.88 -4.59
CA THR A 153 9.59 -12.56 -4.29
C THR A 153 10.24 -12.50 -2.91
N SER A 154 11.06 -11.47 -2.67
CA SER A 154 11.67 -11.18 -1.37
C SER A 154 10.88 -10.09 -0.61
N ILE A 155 9.55 -10.14 -0.66
CA ILE A 155 8.68 -9.04 -0.22
C ILE A 155 8.86 -8.71 1.27
N GLU A 156 8.95 -7.41 1.57
CA GLU A 156 9.07 -6.87 2.93
C GLU A 156 7.82 -6.09 3.36
N ASN A 157 7.15 -5.45 2.38
CA ASN A 157 6.01 -4.57 2.59
C ASN A 157 4.91 -4.84 1.56
N ILE A 158 3.67 -4.99 2.02
CA ILE A 158 2.48 -5.06 1.17
C ILE A 158 1.56 -3.89 1.53
N LEU A 159 1.13 -3.15 0.53
CA LEU A 159 0.12 -2.11 0.65
C LEU A 159 -1.02 -2.48 -0.29
N ILE A 160 -2.24 -2.45 0.22
CA ILE A 160 -3.45 -2.78 -0.53
C ILE A 160 -4.41 -1.64 -0.25
N SER A 161 -4.80 -0.89 -1.28
CA SER A 161 -5.71 0.25 -1.17
C SER A 161 -6.76 0.15 -2.27
N ASP A 162 -8.05 0.16 -1.91
CA ASP A 162 -9.16 0.09 -2.88
C ASP A 162 -9.12 -1.13 -3.83
N ALA A 163 -8.41 -2.19 -3.44
CA ALA A 163 -8.28 -3.41 -4.22
C ALA A 163 -9.16 -4.52 -3.64
N LYS A 164 -9.77 -5.30 -4.53
CA LYS A 164 -10.65 -6.43 -4.19
C LYS A 164 -9.85 -7.73 -4.24
N LEU A 165 -9.70 -8.38 -3.09
CA LEU A 165 -9.19 -9.75 -3.05
C LEU A 165 -10.36 -10.73 -3.15
N MET A 166 -10.33 -11.58 -4.16
CA MET A 166 -11.31 -12.66 -4.29
C MET A 166 -10.83 -13.88 -3.50
N ALA A 167 -11.61 -14.32 -2.53
CA ALA A 167 -11.36 -15.57 -1.83
C ALA A 167 -11.31 -16.72 -2.84
N SER A 168 -10.24 -17.53 -2.78
CA SER A 168 -10.13 -18.75 -3.58
C SER A 168 -10.52 -19.94 -2.72
N THR A 169 -11.23 -20.90 -3.33
CA THR A 169 -11.57 -22.18 -2.69
C THR A 169 -10.46 -23.22 -2.83
N GLU A 170 -9.35 -22.89 -3.49
CA GLU A 170 -8.23 -23.81 -3.67
C GLU A 170 -7.43 -23.99 -2.37
N ASN A 171 -7.26 -25.25 -1.97
CA ASN A 171 -6.37 -25.63 -0.88
C ASN A 171 -4.92 -25.51 -1.31
N ILE A 172 -4.34 -24.32 -1.16
CA ILE A 172 -2.93 -24.09 -1.46
C ILE A 172 -2.13 -24.35 -0.18
N HIS A 173 -0.99 -25.01 -0.32
CA HIS A 173 -0.05 -25.13 0.79
C HIS A 173 0.54 -23.75 1.12
N ILE A 174 0.15 -23.20 2.26
CA ILE A 174 0.55 -21.85 2.70
C ILE A 174 1.89 -21.95 3.41
N GLN A 175 2.89 -21.29 2.85
CA GLN A 175 4.22 -21.10 3.41
C GLN A 175 4.33 -19.66 3.91
N PRO A 176 5.01 -19.44 5.05
CA PRO A 176 5.21 -18.10 5.58
C PRO A 176 6.07 -17.27 4.63
N LEU A 177 5.82 -15.95 4.61
CA LEU A 177 6.69 -14.99 3.92
C LEU A 177 7.72 -14.44 4.93
N PRO A 178 8.94 -15.02 5.03
CA PRO A 178 9.83 -14.77 6.17
C PRO A 178 10.37 -13.34 6.26
N ARG A 179 10.31 -12.59 5.15
CA ARG A 179 10.76 -11.18 5.09
C ARG A 179 9.63 -10.17 5.23
N LEU A 180 8.37 -10.61 5.13
CA LEU A 180 7.23 -9.72 5.20
C LEU A 180 7.11 -9.18 6.63
N SER A 181 7.37 -7.89 6.78
CA SER A 181 7.42 -7.23 8.08
C SER A 181 6.27 -6.24 8.29
N TYR A 182 5.71 -5.73 7.20
CA TYR A 182 4.67 -4.70 7.21
C TYR A 182 3.56 -5.03 6.21
N ILE A 183 2.32 -4.82 6.64
CA ILE A 183 1.15 -4.86 5.76
C ILE A 183 0.22 -3.68 6.04
N ALA A 184 -0.25 -3.03 4.99
CA ALA A 184 -1.34 -2.08 5.03
C ALA A 184 -2.49 -2.59 4.17
N ALA A 185 -3.68 -2.73 4.75
CA ALA A 185 -4.86 -3.21 4.03
C ALA A 185 -6.15 -2.73 4.72
N PRO A 186 -7.27 -2.64 3.99
CA PRO A 186 -8.59 -2.55 4.58
C PRO A 186 -8.86 -3.72 5.55
N PRO A 187 -9.66 -3.52 6.61
CA PRO A 187 -9.93 -4.55 7.61
C PRO A 187 -10.54 -5.83 7.03
N ASP A 188 -11.50 -5.72 6.11
CA ASP A 188 -12.12 -6.87 5.44
C ASP A 188 -11.11 -7.66 4.60
N VAL A 189 -10.26 -6.97 3.85
CA VAL A 189 -9.21 -7.57 3.02
C VAL A 189 -8.17 -8.28 3.87
N LEU A 190 -7.78 -7.71 5.01
CA LEU A 190 -6.78 -8.30 5.90
C LEU A 190 -7.20 -9.70 6.38
N THR A 191 -8.50 -9.88 6.67
CA THR A 191 -9.03 -11.16 7.16
C THR A 191 -9.06 -12.28 6.12
N LEU A 192 -8.83 -11.96 4.84
CA LEU A 192 -8.72 -12.94 3.75
C LEU A 192 -7.35 -13.63 3.70
N PHE A 193 -6.36 -13.10 4.42
CA PHE A 193 -5.04 -13.74 4.52
C PHE A 193 -5.05 -14.88 5.55
N SER A 194 -4.15 -15.84 5.37
CA SER A 194 -3.88 -16.84 6.39
C SER A 194 -2.90 -16.30 7.44
N PRO A 195 -3.13 -16.54 8.75
CA PRO A 195 -2.17 -16.17 9.79
C PRO A 195 -0.77 -16.74 9.57
N GLN A 196 -0.68 -17.94 8.97
CA GLN A 196 0.59 -18.59 8.66
C GLN A 196 1.40 -17.79 7.62
N LEU A 197 0.73 -17.18 6.64
CA LEU A 197 1.39 -16.34 5.64
C LEU A 197 2.05 -15.12 6.28
N LEU A 198 1.31 -14.49 7.21
CA LEU A 198 1.69 -13.25 7.88
C LEU A 198 2.48 -13.48 9.18
N ALA A 199 2.98 -14.70 9.41
CA ALA A 199 3.64 -15.07 10.66
C ALA A 199 4.86 -14.18 11.00
N ALA A 200 5.55 -13.61 9.99
CA ALA A 200 6.70 -12.72 10.20
C ALA A 200 6.33 -11.23 10.36
N VAL A 201 5.06 -10.86 10.15
CA VAL A 201 4.61 -9.46 10.20
C VAL A 201 4.77 -8.90 11.60
N ARG A 202 5.28 -7.67 11.66
CA ARG A 202 5.58 -6.93 12.88
C ARG A 202 4.68 -5.71 13.05
N SER A 203 4.31 -5.09 11.94
CA SER A 203 3.48 -3.89 11.90
C SER A 203 2.33 -4.04 10.92
N ILE A 204 1.15 -3.62 11.36
CA ILE A 204 -0.07 -3.64 10.56
C ILE A 204 -0.66 -2.23 10.54
N ARG A 205 -1.06 -1.78 9.35
CA ARG A 205 -1.88 -0.59 9.17
C ARG A 205 -3.24 -0.95 8.61
N LEU A 206 -4.28 -0.79 9.42
CA LEU A 206 -5.65 -0.79 8.96
C LEU A 206 -5.90 0.52 8.20
N GLN A 207 -6.25 0.39 6.94
CA GLN A 207 -6.69 1.51 6.13
C GLN A 207 -8.15 1.85 6.46
N ALA A 208 -8.53 3.11 6.24
CA ALA A 208 -9.90 3.56 6.41
C ALA A 208 -10.83 2.77 5.49
N ASP A 209 -12.04 2.50 5.96
CA ASP A 209 -13.05 1.89 5.12
C ASP A 209 -13.52 2.90 4.04
N PRO A 210 -13.95 2.44 2.86
CA PRO A 210 -14.49 3.34 1.86
C PRO A 210 -15.70 4.10 2.42
N SER A 211 -15.77 5.40 2.16
CA SER A 211 -16.77 6.34 2.72
C SER A 211 -18.24 5.99 2.42
N SER A 212 -18.51 4.93 1.67
CA SER A 212 -19.82 4.42 1.30
C SER A 212 -20.33 3.27 2.19
N MET A 213 -19.54 2.81 3.17
CA MET A 213 -19.90 1.65 3.99
C MET A 213 -20.77 2.03 5.20
N ASP A 214 -21.74 1.17 5.54
CA ASP A 214 -22.55 1.34 6.75
C ASP A 214 -21.68 1.25 8.01
N ALA A 215 -22.02 2.07 9.01
CA ALA A 215 -21.30 2.15 10.28
C ALA A 215 -21.22 0.79 11.00
N THR A 216 -22.30 -0.01 10.94
CA THR A 216 -22.33 -1.34 11.56
C THR A 216 -21.35 -2.30 10.89
N GLN A 217 -21.26 -2.25 9.56
CA GLN A 217 -20.33 -3.07 8.80
C GLN A 217 -18.87 -2.65 9.05
N CYS A 218 -18.61 -1.35 9.16
CA CYS A 218 -17.29 -0.80 9.53
C CYS A 218 -16.83 -1.34 10.89
N VAL A 219 -17.70 -1.24 11.90
CA VAL A 219 -17.45 -1.78 13.24
C VAL A 219 -17.15 -3.29 13.17
N HIS A 220 -17.99 -4.05 12.44
CA HIS A 220 -17.81 -5.49 12.29
C HIS A 220 -16.47 -5.85 11.63
N ASN A 221 -16.10 -5.21 10.52
CA ASN A 221 -14.88 -5.49 9.78
C ASN A 221 -13.63 -5.21 10.63
N HIS A 222 -13.60 -4.10 11.36
CA HIS A 222 -12.52 -3.78 12.28
C HIS A 222 -12.39 -4.79 13.42
N GLN A 223 -13.52 -5.23 13.99
CA GLN A 223 -13.53 -6.23 15.04
C GLN A 223 -13.03 -7.59 14.54
N GLN A 224 -13.42 -8.02 13.34
CA GLN A 224 -12.86 -9.22 12.69
C GLN A 224 -11.35 -9.08 12.43
N ALA A 225 -10.90 -7.92 11.95
CA ALA A 225 -9.49 -7.65 11.74
C ALA A 225 -8.70 -7.71 13.05
N PHE A 226 -9.22 -7.16 14.16
CA PHE A 226 -8.58 -7.26 15.47
C PHE A 226 -8.52 -8.71 15.98
N LEU A 227 -9.58 -9.51 15.80
CA LEU A 227 -9.53 -10.94 16.12
C LEU A 227 -8.47 -11.65 15.29
N PHE A 228 -8.38 -11.37 14.00
CA PHE A 228 -7.35 -11.92 13.13
C PHE A 228 -5.94 -11.51 13.60
N ILE A 229 -5.71 -10.23 13.89
CA ILE A 229 -4.42 -9.71 14.36
C ILE A 229 -4.02 -10.34 15.70
N SER A 230 -4.98 -10.63 16.59
CA SER A 230 -4.70 -11.30 17.87
C SER A 230 -4.07 -12.69 17.71
N GLN A 231 -4.24 -13.32 16.54
CA GLN A 231 -3.63 -14.62 16.20
C GLN A 231 -2.20 -14.47 15.66
N LEU A 232 -1.71 -13.26 15.42
CA LEU A 232 -0.38 -12.99 14.88
C LEU A 232 0.60 -12.68 16.02
N PRO A 233 1.51 -13.61 16.37
CA PRO A 233 2.31 -13.50 17.58
C PRO A 233 3.36 -12.39 17.52
N ASN A 234 3.79 -11.99 16.33
CA ASN A 234 4.91 -11.05 16.14
C ASN A 234 4.47 -9.59 15.93
N VAL A 235 3.16 -9.35 15.80
CA VAL A 235 2.62 -8.01 15.58
C VAL A 235 2.62 -7.26 16.90
N HIS A 236 3.36 -6.14 16.94
CA HIS A 236 3.47 -5.28 18.12
C HIS A 236 3.13 -3.82 17.82
N SER A 237 3.04 -3.46 16.55
CA SER A 237 2.68 -2.12 16.08
C SER A 237 1.41 -2.17 15.24
N LEU A 238 0.39 -1.43 15.66
CA LEU A 238 -0.89 -1.31 14.98
C LEU A 238 -1.15 0.15 14.64
N SER A 239 -1.57 0.41 13.42
CA SER A 239 -1.96 1.72 12.95
C SER A 239 -3.41 1.65 12.45
N ALA A 240 -4.31 2.46 12.99
CA ALA A 240 -5.74 2.40 12.71
C ALA A 240 -6.39 3.79 12.63
N CYS A 241 -7.50 3.89 11.91
CA CYS A 241 -8.37 5.08 11.85
C CYS A 241 -9.35 5.00 13.04
N LEU A 242 -9.00 5.56 14.20
CA LEU A 242 -9.86 5.43 15.39
C LEU A 242 -11.05 6.40 15.35
N GLY A 243 -11.03 7.41 14.50
CA GLY A 243 -12.06 8.43 14.33
C GLY A 243 -13.34 7.85 13.77
N GLU A 244 -13.25 6.85 12.89
CA GLU A 244 -14.40 6.05 12.47
C GLU A 244 -14.99 5.28 13.66
N LEU A 245 -14.14 4.68 14.50
CA LEU A 245 -14.57 3.91 15.67
C LEU A 245 -15.17 4.79 16.79
N VAL A 246 -14.65 6.01 16.92
CA VAL A 246 -15.10 7.00 17.90
C VAL A 246 -16.38 7.69 17.42
N SER A 247 -16.47 8.05 16.14
CA SER A 247 -17.67 8.68 15.56
C SER A 247 -18.88 7.76 15.55
N THR A 248 -18.65 6.44 15.45
CA THR A 248 -19.67 5.39 15.58
C THR A 248 -19.89 4.95 17.03
N GLY A 249 -19.45 5.77 18.01
CA GLY A 249 -19.19 5.41 19.40
C GLY A 249 -20.22 4.52 20.11
N ALA A 250 -21.53 4.70 19.88
CA ALA A 250 -22.54 3.80 20.45
C ALA A 250 -22.46 2.39 19.84
N LEU A 251 -22.42 2.28 18.50
CA LEU A 251 -22.28 1.00 17.80
C LEU A 251 -20.97 0.31 18.13
N TRP A 252 -19.88 1.08 18.24
CA TRP A 252 -18.59 0.54 18.62
C TRP A 252 -18.57 0.10 20.09
N ALA A 253 -19.16 0.86 21.02
CA ALA A 253 -19.23 0.52 22.44
C ALA A 253 -20.12 -0.70 22.69
N ASP A 254 -21.24 -0.81 21.97
CA ASP A 254 -22.23 -1.88 22.13
C ASP A 254 -21.89 -3.15 21.33
N PHE A 255 -20.84 -3.13 20.50
CA PHE A 255 -20.43 -4.31 19.73
C PHE A 255 -19.95 -5.44 20.64
N ALA A 256 -20.65 -6.57 20.58
CA ALA A 256 -20.25 -7.83 21.17
C ALA A 256 -20.23 -8.92 20.09
N PHE A 257 -19.23 -9.79 20.12
CA PHE A 257 -19.25 -10.96 19.24
C PHE A 257 -20.37 -11.91 19.68
N PRO A 258 -21.05 -12.58 18.72
CA PRO A 258 -21.96 -13.66 19.05
C PRO A 258 -21.21 -14.69 19.91
N ASN A 259 -21.68 -14.89 21.15
CA ASN A 259 -21.12 -15.83 22.14
C ASN A 259 -19.81 -15.43 22.84
N SER A 260 -19.40 -14.15 22.79
CA SER A 260 -18.27 -13.65 23.60
C SER A 260 -18.60 -12.31 24.23
N TYR A 261 -18.40 -12.21 25.55
CA TYR A 261 -18.44 -10.95 26.28
C TYR A 261 -17.15 -10.13 26.10
N GLU A 262 -16.10 -10.76 25.56
CA GLU A 262 -14.78 -10.15 25.40
C GLU A 262 -14.64 -9.50 24.02
N ARG A 263 -14.16 -8.26 24.02
CA ARG A 263 -13.94 -7.46 22.80
C ARG A 263 -12.62 -7.84 22.13
N ALA A 264 -12.50 -7.64 20.82
CA ALA A 264 -11.28 -8.02 20.10
C ALA A 264 -10.06 -7.19 20.55
N GLU A 265 -10.24 -5.92 20.92
CA GLU A 265 -9.16 -5.05 21.40
C GLU A 265 -8.44 -5.63 22.62
N GLN A 266 -9.18 -6.28 23.53
CA GLN A 266 -8.62 -6.89 24.74
C GLN A 266 -7.70 -8.07 24.43
N ARG A 267 -7.87 -8.70 23.27
CA ARG A 267 -7.05 -9.82 22.80
C ARG A 267 -5.76 -9.39 22.13
N LEU A 268 -5.62 -8.10 21.81
CA LEU A 268 -4.43 -7.51 21.19
C LEU A 268 -3.29 -7.29 22.19
N VAL A 269 -2.99 -8.33 23.00
CA VAL A 269 -2.02 -8.28 24.08
C VAL A 269 -0.58 -8.06 23.60
N ASN A 270 -0.26 -8.38 22.35
CA ASN A 270 1.08 -8.16 21.80
C ASN A 270 1.29 -6.73 21.30
N ILE A 271 0.21 -5.95 21.13
CA ILE A 271 0.31 -4.57 20.63
C ILE A 271 0.82 -3.66 21.73
N THR A 272 1.99 -3.07 21.47
CA THR A 272 2.67 -2.12 22.37
C THR A 272 2.75 -0.72 21.77
N GLU A 273 2.60 -0.61 20.45
CA GLU A 273 2.58 0.65 19.71
C GLU A 273 1.27 0.80 18.96
N LEU A 274 0.59 1.92 19.19
CA LEU A 274 -0.65 2.28 18.52
C LEU A 274 -0.47 3.61 17.80
N SER A 275 -0.78 3.63 16.50
CA SER A 275 -0.81 4.84 15.69
C SER A 275 -2.24 5.17 15.28
N ILE A 276 -2.67 6.39 15.56
CA ILE A 276 -3.97 6.93 15.22
C ILE A 276 -3.81 7.78 13.95
N ASN A 277 -4.44 7.34 12.86
CA ASN A 277 -4.28 7.92 11.52
C ASN A 277 -5.36 8.95 11.15
N ASP A 278 -6.20 9.34 12.09
CA ASP A 278 -7.33 10.20 11.80
C ASP A 278 -6.89 11.57 11.29
N LEU A 279 -7.63 12.09 10.31
CA LEU A 279 -7.42 13.45 9.79
C LEU A 279 -8.32 14.48 10.49
N VAL A 280 -9.21 14.02 11.36
CA VAL A 280 -10.16 14.84 12.10
C VAL A 280 -9.70 14.96 13.55
N SER A 281 -9.84 16.15 14.13
CA SER A 281 -9.55 16.40 15.54
C SER A 281 -10.59 15.70 16.41
N ILE A 282 -10.28 14.48 16.88
CA ILE A 282 -11.08 13.75 17.86
C ILE A 282 -10.88 14.38 19.25
N PRO A 283 -11.93 14.59 20.06
CA PRO A 283 -11.78 15.02 21.45
C PRO A 283 -10.87 14.09 22.27
N ALA A 284 -10.00 14.66 23.10
CA ALA A 284 -9.05 13.92 23.94
C ALA A 284 -9.69 12.83 24.84
N PRO A 285 -10.86 13.05 25.48
CA PRO A 285 -11.52 12.00 26.27
C PRO A 285 -11.86 10.74 25.46
N GLN A 286 -12.26 10.92 24.20
CA GLN A 286 -12.66 9.81 23.35
C GLN A 286 -11.44 9.02 22.84
N ILE A 287 -10.33 9.72 22.58
CA ILE A 287 -9.05 9.06 22.28
C ILE A 287 -8.60 8.24 23.50
N ALA A 288 -8.64 8.85 24.69
CA ALA A 288 -8.27 8.16 25.91
C ALA A 288 -9.10 6.89 26.14
N GLU A 289 -10.43 6.99 25.96
CA GLU A 289 -11.31 5.84 26.07
C GLU A 289 -10.97 4.75 25.05
N ALA A 290 -10.71 5.11 23.79
CA ALA A 290 -10.34 4.17 22.74
C ALA A 290 -8.98 3.49 23.02
N VAL A 291 -7.97 4.26 23.44
CA VAL A 291 -6.62 3.77 23.73
C VAL A 291 -6.61 2.87 24.96
N ALA A 292 -7.41 3.19 25.99
CA ALA A 292 -7.53 2.38 27.21
C ALA A 292 -8.05 0.96 26.95
N ARG A 293 -8.70 0.70 25.80
CA ARG A 293 -9.17 -0.62 25.40
C ARG A 293 -8.04 -1.57 24.97
N PHE A 294 -6.84 -1.04 24.70
CA PHE A 294 -5.68 -1.84 24.34
C PHE A 294 -4.78 -2.06 25.56
N PRO A 295 -4.74 -3.30 26.13
CA PRO A 295 -4.21 -3.52 27.48
C PRO A 295 -2.71 -3.24 27.62
N ASN A 296 -1.92 -3.44 26.56
CA ASN A 296 -0.46 -3.38 26.60
C ASN A 296 0.15 -2.24 25.79
N VAL A 297 -0.67 -1.32 25.27
CA VAL A 297 -0.17 -0.16 24.52
C VAL A 297 0.62 0.76 25.46
N ARG A 298 1.85 1.07 25.05
CA ARG A 298 2.81 1.92 25.77
C ARG A 298 3.22 3.14 24.95
N ASN A 299 3.20 3.02 23.62
CA ASN A 299 3.55 4.08 22.70
C ASN A 299 2.32 4.46 21.88
N LEU A 300 1.92 5.72 21.98
CA LEU A 300 0.82 6.29 21.20
C LEU A 300 1.39 7.32 20.20
N PHE A 301 1.07 7.14 18.93
CA PHE A 301 1.43 8.08 17.86
C PHE A 301 0.15 8.64 17.25
N MET A 302 0.05 9.97 17.12
CA MET A 302 -1.12 10.64 16.54
C MET A 302 -0.68 11.52 15.37
N LEU A 303 -1.34 11.40 14.23
CA LEU A 303 -1.00 12.18 13.03
C LEU A 303 -1.52 13.64 13.07
N VAL A 304 -2.36 13.98 14.05
CA VAL A 304 -2.92 15.32 14.24
C VAL A 304 -2.23 16.01 15.43
N PRO A 305 -1.92 17.32 15.33
CA PRO A 305 -1.42 18.07 16.49
C PRO A 305 -2.48 18.15 17.59
N TYR A 306 -2.09 17.83 18.82
CA TYR A 306 -2.89 18.07 20.02
C TYR A 306 -2.20 19.07 20.94
N SER A 307 -3.00 19.88 21.64
CA SER A 307 -2.46 20.77 22.67
C SER A 307 -1.91 19.96 23.86
N TRP A 308 -0.92 20.52 24.56
CA TRP A 308 -0.34 19.86 25.73
C TRP A 308 -1.37 19.44 26.80
N PRO A 309 -2.38 20.27 27.16
CA PRO A 309 -3.45 19.84 28.08
C PRO A 309 -4.21 18.60 27.61
N CYS A 310 -4.50 18.48 26.31
CA CYS A 310 -5.15 17.29 25.75
C CYS A 310 -4.27 16.04 25.90
N LEU A 311 -2.96 16.19 25.73
CA LEU A 311 -2.01 15.08 25.90
C LEU A 311 -1.92 14.63 27.36
N GLU A 312 -1.95 15.56 28.31
CA GLU A 312 -1.95 15.25 29.75
C GLU A 312 -3.22 14.50 30.17
N GLU A 313 -4.37 14.90 29.61
CA GLU A 313 -5.65 14.22 29.83
C GLU A 313 -5.59 12.76 29.34
N ILE A 314 -5.10 12.53 28.11
CA ILE A 314 -4.92 11.17 27.57
C ILE A 314 -3.96 10.36 28.43
N ALA A 315 -2.81 10.93 28.81
CA ALA A 315 -1.83 10.24 29.66
C ALA A 315 -2.40 9.89 31.05
N THR A 316 -3.28 10.74 31.60
CA THR A 316 -3.91 10.53 32.90
C THR A 316 -4.91 9.38 32.84
N ALA A 317 -5.72 9.32 31.78
CA ALA A 317 -6.71 8.27 31.57
C ALA A 317 -6.10 6.93 31.13
N CYS A 318 -4.92 6.93 30.48
CA CYS A 318 -4.23 5.73 30.03
C CYS A 318 -2.87 5.57 30.75
N PRO A 319 -2.85 5.06 32.00
CA PRO A 319 -1.62 5.00 32.80
C PRO A 319 -0.54 4.06 32.23
N SER A 320 -0.89 3.13 31.34
CA SER A 320 0.05 2.26 30.63
C SER A 320 0.93 3.00 29.60
N LEU A 321 0.52 4.20 29.16
CA LEU A 321 1.26 4.99 28.19
C LEU A 321 2.56 5.56 28.79
N ILE A 322 3.66 5.26 28.11
CA ILE A 322 5.00 5.75 28.43
C ILE A 322 5.37 6.92 27.51
N LYS A 323 4.91 6.85 26.25
CA LYS A 323 5.24 7.82 25.21
C LYS A 323 4.00 8.20 24.42
N ILE A 324 3.76 9.51 24.28
CA ILE A 324 2.75 10.06 23.38
C ILE A 324 3.44 11.01 22.41
N CYS A 325 3.27 10.79 21.12
CA CYS A 325 3.81 11.61 20.03
C CYS A 325 2.68 12.17 19.17
N THR A 326 2.80 13.45 18.79
CA THR A 326 1.91 14.05 17.78
C THR A 326 2.68 14.71 16.64
N MET A 327 2.09 14.81 15.45
CA MET A 327 2.65 15.65 14.38
C MET A 327 2.41 17.13 14.67
N GLY A 328 3.48 17.86 15.00
CA GLY A 328 3.49 19.31 15.26
C GLY A 328 4.83 19.94 14.85
N LYS A 329 4.94 21.28 14.89
CA LYS A 329 6.11 22.06 14.39
C LYS A 329 7.45 21.70 15.07
N ARG A 330 7.40 20.97 16.18
CA ARG A 330 8.43 20.08 16.72
C ARG A 330 7.66 18.84 17.21
N TYR A 331 8.24 17.65 17.12
CA TYR A 331 7.60 16.45 17.66
C TYR A 331 7.47 16.61 19.19
N ASP A 332 6.34 17.14 19.64
CA ASP A 332 6.03 17.27 21.06
C ASP A 332 5.80 15.85 21.57
N CYS A 333 6.84 15.31 22.20
CA CYS A 333 6.85 13.99 22.80
C CYS A 333 6.66 14.16 24.30
N MET A 334 5.56 13.62 24.83
CA MET A 334 5.41 13.47 26.26
C MET A 334 6.03 12.13 26.66
N PHE A 335 7.04 12.17 27.53
CA PHE A 335 7.64 10.99 28.15
C PHE A 335 7.26 10.95 29.62
N ARG A 336 6.67 9.84 30.08
CA ARG A 336 6.56 9.60 31.52
C ARG A 336 7.88 9.02 32.04
N SER A 337 8.48 9.72 33.01
CA SER A 337 9.53 9.17 33.85
C SER A 337 9.01 7.90 34.52
N ARG A 338 9.66 6.75 34.30
CA ARG A 338 9.37 5.54 35.07
C ARG A 338 9.84 5.79 36.51
N ASN A 339 8.89 5.82 37.45
CA ASN A 339 9.20 5.69 38.88
C ASN A 339 9.55 4.25 39.23
#